data_AF-A0A924L9F7-F1
#
_entry.id   AF-A0A924L9F7-F1
#
_cell.length_a   1.000
_cell.length_b   1.000
_cell.length_c   1.000
_cell.angle_alpha   90.00
_cell.angle_beta   90.00
_cell.angle_gamma   90.00
#
_symmetry.space_group_name_H-M   'P 1'
#
loop_
_entity.id
_entity.type
_entity.pdbx_description
1 polymer ?
#
loop_
_entity_poly.entity_id
_entity_poly.type
_entity_poly.pdbx_seq_one_letter_code
_entity_poly.pdbx_strand_id
1 'polypeptide(L)'
;MHRIITHPHMARPHMARPHVARPRVALALALALACAACSSGSATSVKNDAASAAGPQYVALGDSYTAGPDLAQTDGNSAACNRSLRNYPRLVSKKIDASLTDV
;
A
#
# COMPACT_ATOMS: atom_id res chain seq x y z
N MET A 1 -10.84 -69.48 32.99
CA MET A 1 -10.41 -68.33 33.81
C MET A 1 -9.74 -67.27 32.92
N HIS A 2 -10.49 -66.50 32.13
CA HIS A 2 -9.95 -65.33 31.42
C HIS A 2 -10.95 -64.18 31.52
N ARG A 3 -10.59 -63.17 32.31
CA ARG A 3 -11.41 -61.99 32.60
C ARG A 3 -11.44 -61.07 31.36
N ILE A 4 -12.64 -60.69 30.93
CA ILE A 4 -12.89 -59.64 29.95
C ILE A 4 -12.57 -58.29 30.63
N ILE A 5 -11.55 -57.58 30.15
CA ILE A 5 -11.20 -56.24 30.63
C ILE A 5 -12.03 -55.22 29.83
N THR A 6 -13.20 -54.87 30.35
CA THR A 6 -13.97 -53.71 29.89
C THR A 6 -13.22 -52.43 30.19
N HIS A 7 -12.78 -51.70 29.16
CA HIS A 7 -12.19 -50.37 29.32
C HIS A 7 -13.33 -49.35 29.57
N PRO A 8 -13.25 -48.52 30.62
CA PRO A 8 -14.21 -47.43 30.80
C PRO A 8 -13.99 -46.37 29.71
N HIS A 9 -15.06 -46.06 28.98
CA HIS A 9 -15.12 -45.00 27.99
C HIS A 9 -15.01 -43.64 28.71
N MET A 10 -13.80 -43.11 28.83
CA MET A 10 -13.53 -41.77 29.37
C MET A 10 -14.24 -40.72 28.52
N ALA A 11 -15.23 -40.03 29.10
CA ALA A 11 -15.90 -38.90 28.50
C ALA A 11 -14.91 -37.75 28.27
N ARG A 12 -14.77 -37.31 27.02
CA ARG A 12 -13.94 -36.16 26.65
C ARG A 12 -14.62 -34.87 27.14
N PRO A 13 -13.99 -34.03 27.97
CA PRO A 13 -14.55 -32.72 28.26
C PRO A 13 -14.57 -31.89 26.98
N HIS A 14 -15.74 -31.35 26.64
CA HIS A 14 -15.89 -30.35 25.59
C HIS A 14 -15.10 -29.10 26.01
N MET A 15 -13.89 -28.96 25.47
CA MET A 15 -13.16 -27.70 25.58
C MET A 15 -13.93 -26.63 24.83
N ALA A 16 -14.48 -25.66 25.58
CA ALA A 16 -15.05 -24.45 25.05
C ALA A 16 -13.96 -23.73 24.23
N ARG A 17 -14.18 -23.63 22.91
CA ARG A 17 -13.33 -22.85 22.03
C ARG A 17 -13.44 -21.39 22.46
N PRO A 18 -12.37 -20.74 22.96
CA PRO A 18 -12.43 -19.31 23.18
C PRO A 18 -12.71 -18.65 21.83
N HIS A 19 -13.67 -17.73 21.81
CA HIS A 19 -13.93 -16.88 20.66
C HIS A 19 -12.64 -16.11 20.36
N VAL A 20 -11.87 -16.60 19.38
CA VAL A 20 -10.73 -15.86 18.82
C VAL A 20 -11.32 -14.62 18.16
N ALA A 21 -11.41 -13.54 18.93
CA ALA A 21 -11.85 -12.24 18.46
C ALA A 21 -11.01 -11.91 17.23
N ARG A 22 -11.70 -11.71 16.10
CA ARG A 22 -11.16 -11.64 14.74
C ARG A 22 -9.93 -10.71 14.68
N PRO A 23 -8.69 -11.23 14.73
CA PRO A 23 -7.49 -10.40 14.80
C PRO A 23 -7.30 -9.57 13.52
N ARG A 24 -7.95 -9.99 12.43
CA ARG A 24 -7.97 -9.33 11.12
C ARG A 24 -8.68 -7.97 11.15
N VAL A 25 -9.73 -7.81 11.95
CA VAL A 25 -10.47 -6.53 12.03
C VAL A 25 -9.67 -5.51 12.82
N ALA A 26 -9.06 -5.92 13.93
CA ALA A 26 -8.19 -5.08 14.73
C ALA A 26 -6.94 -4.62 13.94
N LEU A 27 -6.34 -5.53 13.16
CA LEU A 27 -5.20 -5.21 12.30
C LEU A 27 -5.57 -4.22 11.19
N ALA A 28 -6.72 -4.43 10.53
CA ALA A 28 -7.20 -3.51 9.49
C ALA A 28 -7.48 -2.10 10.04
N LEU A 29 -8.07 -2.01 11.25
CA LEU A 29 -8.34 -0.73 11.90
C LEU A 29 -7.04 -0.02 12.30
N ALA A 30 -6.06 -0.75 12.84
CA ALA A 30 -4.75 -0.21 13.21
C ALA A 30 -3.99 0.33 11.98
N LEU A 31 -4.04 -0.39 10.85
CA LEU A 31 -3.43 0.05 9.60
C LEU A 31 -4.10 1.33 9.06
N ALA A 32 -5.44 1.39 9.11
CA ALA A 32 -6.19 2.57 8.70
C ALA A 32 -5.88 3.81 9.57
N LEU A 33 -5.76 3.64 10.89
CA LEU A 33 -5.37 4.74 11.80
C LEU A 33 -3.93 5.21 11.55
N ALA A 34 -3.00 4.28 11.27
CA ALA A 34 -1.61 4.64 10.96
C ALA A 34 -1.49 5.46 9.67
N CYS A 35 -2.26 5.14 8.62
CA CYS A 35 -2.27 5.91 7.38
C CYS A 35 -2.85 7.34 7.54
N ALA A 36 -3.78 7.55 8.47
CA ALA A 36 -4.38 8.86 8.71
C ALA A 36 -3.44 9.85 9.42
N ALA A 37 -2.39 9.38 10.09
CA ALA A 37 -1.46 10.22 10.83
C ALA A 37 -0.40 10.92 9.95
N CYS A 38 -0.26 10.52 8.68
CA CYS A 38 0.81 10.98 7.80
C CYS A 38 0.51 12.33 7.09
N SER A 39 -0.68 12.90 7.26
CA SER A 39 -1.11 14.07 6.47
C SER A 39 -0.72 15.44 7.06
N SER A 40 0.12 15.48 8.10
CA SER A 40 0.62 16.75 8.64
C SER A 40 1.81 17.27 7.82
N GLY A 41 1.55 17.62 6.56
CA GLY A 41 2.50 18.33 5.73
C GLY A 41 2.43 19.82 6.04
N SER A 42 3.44 20.36 6.72
CA SER A 42 3.61 21.81 6.86
C SER A 42 3.86 22.42 5.47
N ALA A 43 2.88 23.15 4.95
CA ALA A 43 3.03 23.91 3.72
C ALA A 43 3.97 25.10 3.97
N THR A 44 5.27 24.88 3.83
CA THR A 44 6.24 25.98 3.73
C THR A 44 6.08 26.60 2.35
N SER A 45 5.38 27.73 2.28
CA SER A 45 5.28 28.53 1.06
C SER A 45 6.66 29.06 0.68
N VAL A 46 7.35 28.37 -0.23
CA VAL A 46 8.53 28.89 -0.91
C VAL A 46 8.07 30.01 -1.83
N LYS A 47 8.57 31.23 -1.61
CA LYS A 47 8.44 32.32 -2.57
C LYS A 47 9.19 31.93 -3.84
N ASN A 48 8.46 31.67 -4.92
CA ASN A 48 9.03 31.48 -6.25
C ASN A 48 9.44 32.85 -6.80
N ASP A 49 10.68 33.26 -6.55
CA ASP A 49 11.30 34.35 -7.29
C ASP A 49 11.71 33.83 -8.69
N ALA A 50 10.99 34.32 -9.69
CA ALA A 50 11.31 34.30 -11.13
C ALA A 50 11.60 32.94 -11.81
N ALA A 51 10.54 32.32 -12.38
CA ALA A 51 10.63 31.53 -13.61
C ALA A 51 9.25 31.42 -14.31
N SER A 52 8.65 32.55 -14.65
CA SER A 52 7.34 32.62 -15.31
C SER A 52 7.40 32.33 -16.82
N ALA A 53 8.04 31.22 -17.20
CA ALA A 53 8.06 30.68 -18.57
C ALA A 53 7.96 29.16 -18.65
N ALA A 54 8.14 28.43 -17.54
CA ALA A 54 7.97 26.98 -17.49
C ALA A 54 6.63 26.65 -16.82
N GLY A 55 5.88 25.68 -17.35
CA GLY A 55 4.63 25.20 -16.78
C GLY A 55 4.76 24.69 -15.33
N PRO A 56 3.64 24.33 -14.67
CA PRO A 56 3.64 23.84 -13.29
C PRO A 56 4.63 22.69 -13.08
N GLN A 57 5.23 22.63 -11.90
CA GLN A 57 6.07 21.49 -11.50
C GLN A 57 5.19 20.42 -10.84
N TYR A 58 5.39 19.17 -11.21
CA TYR A 58 4.63 18.04 -10.69
C TYR A 58 5.58 16.94 -10.21
N VAL A 59 5.60 16.70 -8.90
CA VAL A 59 6.35 15.58 -8.29
C VAL A 59 5.37 14.45 -8.01
N ALA A 60 5.60 13.29 -8.63
CA ALA A 60 4.79 12.09 -8.41
C ALA A 60 5.53 11.12 -7.48
N LEU A 61 5.11 11.11 -6.21
CA LEU A 61 5.53 10.11 -5.23
C LEU A 61 4.58 8.91 -5.29
N GLY A 62 5.07 7.68 -5.18
CA GLY A 62 4.17 6.54 -5.08
C GLY A 62 4.79 5.16 -5.00
N ASP A 63 3.94 4.18 -5.27
CA ASP A 63 4.23 2.75 -5.23
C ASP A 63 4.12 2.13 -6.62
N SER A 64 3.90 0.81 -6.69
CA SER A 64 3.76 0.08 -7.95
C SER A 64 2.62 0.63 -8.83
N TYR A 65 1.56 1.20 -8.26
CA TYR A 65 0.49 1.79 -9.04
C TYR A 65 0.93 3.05 -9.79
N THR A 66 1.81 3.84 -9.17
CA THR A 66 2.45 5.02 -9.77
C THR A 66 3.49 4.62 -10.80
N ALA A 67 4.27 3.56 -10.52
CA ALA A 67 5.23 3.02 -11.49
C ALA A 67 4.53 2.40 -12.72
N GLY A 68 3.39 1.74 -12.53
CA GLY A 68 2.65 1.06 -13.58
C GLY A 68 3.41 -0.09 -14.25
N PRO A 69 3.99 -1.04 -13.48
CA PRO A 69 4.67 -2.19 -14.07
C PRO A 69 3.70 -2.97 -14.98
N ASP A 70 4.26 -3.65 -15.97
CA ASP A 70 3.53 -4.42 -17.00
C ASP A 70 2.61 -3.59 -17.92
N LEU A 71 2.50 -2.28 -17.72
CA LEU A 71 1.96 -1.38 -18.74
C LEU A 71 2.99 -1.25 -19.87
N ALA A 72 2.52 -1.39 -21.12
CA ALA A 72 3.39 -1.44 -22.30
C ALA A 72 4.42 -0.28 -22.34
N GLN A 73 5.66 -0.62 -22.69
CA GLN A 73 6.86 0.22 -22.71
C GLN A 73 7.35 0.61 -21.31
N THR A 74 8.46 -0.01 -20.89
CA THR A 74 9.15 0.27 -19.63
C THR A 74 10.32 1.23 -19.86
N ASP A 75 10.51 2.16 -18.93
CA ASP A 75 11.67 3.02 -18.85
C ASP A 75 12.89 2.19 -18.42
N GLY A 76 13.85 2.02 -19.32
CA GLY A 76 15.07 1.24 -19.06
C GLY A 76 15.94 1.81 -17.93
N ASN A 77 15.73 3.07 -17.54
CA ASN A 77 16.49 3.74 -16.48
C ASN A 77 15.80 3.65 -15.11
N SER A 78 14.63 3.01 -15.03
CA SER A 78 13.84 2.93 -13.79
C SER A 78 14.23 1.78 -12.86
N ALA A 79 15.24 0.99 -13.22
CA ALA A 79 15.77 -0.12 -12.42
C ALA A 79 14.65 -1.02 -11.85
N ALA A 80 14.67 -1.30 -10.54
CA ALA A 80 13.69 -2.15 -9.88
C ALA A 80 12.28 -1.55 -9.83
N CYS A 81 12.10 -0.26 -10.10
CA CYS A 81 10.78 0.37 -10.13
C CYS A 81 9.96 -0.08 -11.34
N ASN A 82 10.59 -0.61 -12.41
CA ASN A 82 9.91 -1.07 -13.63
C ASN A 82 8.87 -0.05 -14.14
N ARG A 83 9.24 1.23 -14.13
CA ARG A 83 8.33 2.33 -14.43
C ARG A 83 7.92 2.27 -15.89
N SER A 84 6.62 2.31 -16.15
CA SER A 84 6.10 2.42 -17.51
C SER A 84 6.17 3.85 -18.04
N LEU A 85 6.49 3.99 -19.33
CA LEU A 85 6.35 5.25 -20.08
C LEU A 85 4.88 5.66 -20.31
N ARG A 86 3.93 4.83 -19.86
CA ARG A 86 2.48 5.04 -19.93
C ARG A 86 1.81 5.09 -18.55
N ASN A 87 2.58 5.28 -17.48
CA ASN A 87 2.04 5.41 -16.13
C ASN A 87 1.14 6.65 -15.97
N TYR A 88 0.26 6.65 -14.96
CA TYR A 88 -0.71 7.72 -14.80
C TYR A 88 -0.07 9.11 -14.54
N PRO A 89 1.06 9.26 -13.81
CA PRO A 89 1.67 10.58 -13.64
C PRO A 89 2.10 11.21 -14.95
N ARG A 90 2.62 10.42 -15.89
CA ARG A 90 3.01 10.90 -17.23
C ARG A 90 1.81 11.28 -18.10
N LEU A 91 0.64 10.67 -17.89
CA LEU A 91 -0.60 11.07 -18.54
C LEU A 91 -1.16 12.36 -17.93
N VAL A 92 -1.14 12.45 -16.60
CA VAL A 92 -1.59 13.64 -15.87
C VAL A 92 -0.72 14.83 -16.21
N SER A 93 0.61 14.69 -16.18
CA SER A 93 1.55 15.79 -16.45
C SER A 93 1.31 16.41 -17.82
N LYS A 94 1.06 15.60 -18.85
CA LYS A 94 0.68 16.08 -20.19
C LYS A 94 -0.66 16.82 -20.18
N LYS A 95 -1.64 16.35 -19.40
CA LYS A 95 -2.98 16.94 -19.33
C LYS A 95 -2.98 18.31 -18.63
N ILE A 96 -2.09 18.51 -17.64
CA ILE A 96 -1.99 19.75 -16.87
C ILE A 96 -0.81 20.64 -17.30
N ASP A 97 -0.14 20.28 -18.41
CA ASP A 97 1.06 20.95 -18.93
C ASP A 97 2.17 21.13 -17.88
N ALA A 98 2.43 20.08 -17.10
CA ALA A 98 3.40 20.09 -16.01
C ALA A 98 4.72 19.39 -16.38
N SER A 99 5.81 19.94 -15.85
CA SER A 99 7.11 19.28 -15.79
C SER A 99 7.08 18.21 -14.69
N LEU A 100 7.23 16.94 -15.10
CA LEU A 100 7.11 15.79 -14.20
C LEU A 100 8.48 15.39 -13.62
N THR A 101 8.57 15.33 -12.29
CA THR A 101 9.56 14.56 -11.55
C THR A 101 8.90 13.30 -11.01
N ASP A 102 9.34 12.14 -11.48
CA ASP A 102 8.82 10.83 -11.13
C ASP A 102 9.94 10.08 -10.38
N VAL A 103 9.70 9.76 -9.09
CA VAL A 103 10.72 9.29 -8.13
C VAL A 103 10.83 7.78 -8.03
#